data_AF-A0A562S9M0-F1
#
_entry.id   AF-A0A562S9M0-F1
#
_cell.length_a   1.000
_cell.length_b   1.000
_cell.length_c   1.000
_cell.angle_alpha   90.00
_cell.angle_beta   90.00
_cell.angle_gamma   90.00
#
_symmetry.space_group_name_H-M   'P 1'
#
loop_
_entity.id
_entity.type
_entity.pdbx_description
1 polymer ?
#
loop_
_entity_poly.entity_id
_entity_poly.type
_entity_poly.pdbx_seq_one_letter_code
_entity_poly.pdbx_strand_id
1 'polypeptide(L)'
;MRNVAAIFFSLLFFLFLGGCSFEMNNTEIKIEDNALIEQMYKKDIEIRELDAKTDTVNLEEYDKKHREQIFRLLSENKVVTPKDKLRAAWILQHTVARICDGELTSLSPENFLLAYSLSSSALATLEKNNDTALIRKQYIPRIVALNYDRYLLFTFGYQKFGTQFVFDDQTGETLLAPIDTTLTSDEERKKYNVEPLPVLLKQYKMKPIGKK
;
A
#
# COMPACT_ATOMS: atom_id res chain seq x y z
N MET A 1 -42.17 72.76 46.27
CA MET A 1 -42.48 71.95 45.08
C MET A 1 -41.70 72.54 43.92
N ARG A 2 -40.69 71.84 43.40
CA ARG A 2 -39.65 72.40 42.51
C ARG A 2 -40.04 72.31 41.03
N ASN A 3 -39.68 73.38 40.31
CA ASN A 3 -39.94 73.68 38.90
C ASN A 3 -38.89 73.08 37.92
N VAL A 4 -39.39 72.57 36.79
CA VAL A 4 -39.11 72.92 35.36
C VAL A 4 -37.69 72.85 34.75
N ALA A 5 -37.65 72.09 33.63
CA ALA A 5 -36.94 72.23 32.32
C ALA A 5 -35.45 71.88 32.11
N ALA A 6 -35.26 70.76 31.37
CA ALA A 6 -34.59 70.56 30.07
C ALA A 6 -33.19 71.17 29.77
N ILE A 7 -32.30 70.33 29.18
CA ILE A 7 -31.53 70.59 27.93
C ILE A 7 -30.88 69.26 27.42
N PHE A 8 -30.92 69.12 26.09
CA PHE A 8 -30.42 68.05 25.20
C PHE A 8 -28.88 67.87 25.17
N PHE A 9 -28.39 66.65 24.91
CA PHE A 9 -27.33 66.28 23.90
C PHE A 9 -27.05 64.76 23.98
N SER A 10 -27.43 63.95 22.97
CA SER A 10 -26.61 63.49 21.83
C SER A 10 -25.45 62.54 22.20
N LEU A 11 -25.57 61.24 21.84
CA LEU A 11 -24.72 60.61 20.82
C LEU A 11 -25.13 59.13 20.63
N LEU A 12 -25.68 58.83 19.44
CA LEU A 12 -25.72 57.50 18.86
C LEU A 12 -24.27 57.05 18.59
N PHE A 13 -23.80 55.97 19.20
CA PHE A 13 -22.58 55.28 18.81
C PHE A 13 -22.95 53.90 18.24
N PHE A 14 -23.44 53.90 16.99
CA PHE A 14 -23.54 52.67 16.19
C PHE A 14 -22.12 52.31 15.75
N LEU A 15 -21.46 51.42 16.51
CA LEU A 15 -20.25 50.74 16.08
C LEU A 15 -20.60 49.81 14.92
N PHE A 16 -20.50 50.32 13.69
CA PHE A 16 -20.36 49.49 12.50
C PHE A 16 -19.03 48.74 12.60
N LEU A 17 -19.08 47.54 13.18
CA LEU A 17 -18.05 46.53 12.99
C LEU A 17 -18.12 46.11 11.51
N GLY A 18 -17.36 46.81 10.67
CA GLY A 18 -17.05 46.37 9.32
C GLY A 18 -16.26 45.07 9.41
N GLY A 19 -16.98 43.95 9.36
CA GLY A 19 -16.36 42.65 9.19
C GLY A 19 -15.67 42.62 7.83
N CYS A 20 -14.35 42.70 7.82
CA CYS A 20 -13.56 42.30 6.66
C CYS A 20 -13.89 40.84 6.37
N SER A 21 -14.74 40.60 5.38
CA SER A 21 -14.87 39.30 4.74
C SER A 21 -13.56 39.02 4.01
N PHE A 22 -12.64 38.37 4.70
CA PHE A 22 -11.43 37.84 4.11
C PHE A 22 -11.87 36.69 3.19
N GLU A 23 -12.02 36.96 1.91
CA GLU A 23 -12.19 35.93 0.89
C GLU A 23 -10.90 35.11 0.86
N MET A 24 -10.90 34.00 1.61
CA MET A 24 -9.89 32.96 1.46
C MET A 24 -10.07 32.37 0.06
N ASN A 25 -9.28 32.87 -0.89
CA ASN A 25 -9.05 32.19 -2.16
C ASN A 25 -8.41 30.83 -1.86
N ASN A 26 -9.24 29.80 -1.70
CA ASN A 26 -8.83 28.40 -1.63
C ASN A 26 -8.21 28.03 -2.99
N THR A 27 -6.92 28.31 -3.14
CA THR A 27 -6.11 27.72 -4.20
C THR A 27 -5.90 26.27 -3.82
N GLU A 28 -6.70 25.39 -4.41
CA GLU A 28 -6.57 23.95 -4.23
C GLU A 28 -5.22 23.51 -4.81
N ILE A 29 -4.24 23.26 -3.94
CA ILE A 29 -2.94 22.74 -4.37
C ILE A 29 -3.15 21.32 -4.86
N LYS A 30 -3.14 21.14 -6.18
CA LYS A 30 -3.20 19.82 -6.80
C LYS A 30 -1.89 19.09 -6.55
N ILE A 31 -1.94 18.06 -5.70
CA ILE A 31 -0.79 17.17 -5.46
C ILE A 31 -0.65 16.27 -6.69
N GLU A 32 0.51 16.31 -7.34
CA GLU A 32 0.82 15.50 -8.52
C GLU A 32 1.58 14.22 -8.16
N ASP A 33 1.49 13.22 -9.05
CA ASP A 33 2.24 11.97 -8.92
C ASP A 33 3.75 12.23 -9.05
N ASN A 34 4.55 11.50 -8.28
CA ASN A 34 6.00 11.61 -8.31
C ASN A 34 6.58 10.90 -9.55
N ALA A 35 7.11 11.69 -10.49
CA ALA A 35 7.67 11.18 -11.75
C ALA A 35 8.84 10.18 -11.55
N LEU A 36 9.66 10.34 -10.50
CA LEU A 36 10.76 9.43 -10.24
C LEU A 36 10.25 8.05 -9.80
N ILE A 37 9.20 8.00 -8.96
CA ILE A 37 8.58 6.73 -8.55
C ILE A 37 7.97 6.03 -9.75
N GLU A 38 7.33 6.77 -10.65
CA GLU A 38 6.81 6.21 -11.91
C GLU A 38 7.91 5.59 -12.77
N GLN A 39 9.03 6.30 -12.92
CA GLN A 39 10.16 5.81 -13.69
C GLN A 39 10.74 4.52 -13.10
N MET A 40 10.97 4.48 -11.78
CA MET A 40 11.48 3.28 -11.11
C MET A 40 10.52 2.09 -11.24
N TYR A 41 9.21 2.33 -11.10
CA TYR A 41 8.20 1.28 -11.26
C TYR A 41 8.17 0.70 -12.68
N LYS A 42 8.20 1.56 -13.71
CA LYS A 42 8.29 1.09 -15.10
C LYS A 42 9.57 0.30 -15.32
N LYS A 43 10.68 0.76 -14.75
CA LYS A 43 11.96 0.07 -14.89
C LYS A 43 11.98 -1.29 -14.19
N ASP A 44 11.35 -1.41 -13.02
CA ASP A 44 11.17 -2.70 -12.32
C ASP A 44 10.38 -3.70 -13.19
N ILE A 45 9.30 -3.26 -13.86
CA ILE A 45 8.56 -4.11 -14.81
C ILE A 45 9.46 -4.56 -15.97
N GLU A 46 10.13 -3.61 -16.64
CA GLU A 46 11.00 -3.91 -17.78
C GLU A 46 12.10 -4.93 -17.41
N ILE A 47 12.72 -4.76 -16.25
CA ILE A 47 13.79 -5.64 -15.77
C ILE A 47 13.24 -7.04 -15.51
N ARG A 48 12.05 -7.17 -14.93
CA ARG A 48 11.41 -8.48 -14.68
C ARG A 48 10.99 -9.17 -15.96
N GLU A 49 10.51 -8.42 -16.94
CA GLU A 49 10.21 -8.97 -18.26
C GLU A 49 11.47 -9.46 -18.99
N LEU A 50 12.61 -8.77 -18.80
CA LEU A 50 13.89 -9.20 -19.34
C LEU A 50 14.42 -10.44 -18.63
N ASP A 51 14.37 -10.44 -17.31
CA ASP A 51 14.82 -11.56 -16.48
C ASP A 51 14.02 -12.82 -16.79
N ALA A 52 12.69 -12.73 -16.84
CA ALA A 52 11.82 -13.85 -17.22
C ALA A 52 12.13 -14.45 -18.61
N LYS A 53 12.76 -13.69 -19.51
CA LYS A 53 13.15 -14.15 -20.85
C LYS A 53 14.57 -14.71 -20.93
N THR A 54 15.45 -14.27 -20.04
CA THR A 54 16.90 -14.47 -20.20
C THR A 54 17.56 -15.16 -19.02
N ASP A 55 16.99 -15.06 -17.82
CA ASP A 55 17.55 -15.54 -16.56
C ASP A 55 19.00 -15.03 -16.32
N THR A 56 19.28 -13.81 -16.78
CA THR A 56 20.63 -13.23 -16.76
C THR A 56 20.74 -12.00 -15.86
N VAL A 57 19.62 -11.54 -15.27
CA VAL A 57 19.61 -10.27 -14.55
C VAL A 57 19.83 -10.50 -13.07
N ASN A 58 20.80 -9.81 -12.49
CA ASN A 58 20.91 -9.73 -11.03
C ASN A 58 19.83 -8.78 -10.48
N LEU A 59 18.63 -9.31 -10.26
CA LEU A 59 17.47 -8.54 -9.78
C LEU A 59 17.75 -7.78 -8.48
N GLU A 60 18.48 -8.38 -7.54
CA GLU A 60 18.74 -7.75 -6.24
C GLU A 60 19.59 -6.49 -6.35
N GLU A 61 20.51 -6.42 -7.31
CA GLU A 61 21.31 -5.21 -7.51
C GLU A 61 20.42 -4.02 -7.90
N TYR A 62 19.38 -4.27 -8.70
CA TYR A 62 18.41 -3.25 -9.09
C TYR A 62 17.40 -2.97 -7.98
N ASP A 63 16.83 -4.01 -7.39
CA ASP A 63 15.81 -3.91 -6.37
C ASP A 63 16.33 -3.16 -5.15
N LYS A 64 17.58 -3.43 -4.72
CA LYS A 64 18.21 -2.69 -3.63
C LYS A 64 18.27 -1.18 -3.89
N LYS A 65 18.74 -0.76 -5.07
CA LYS A 65 18.85 0.66 -5.44
C LYS A 65 17.48 1.34 -5.46
N HIS A 66 16.47 0.68 -6.01
CA HIS A 66 15.10 1.21 -6.02
C HIS A 66 14.51 1.29 -4.61
N ARG A 67 14.70 0.28 -3.76
CA ARG A 67 14.23 0.30 -2.35
C ARG A 67 14.87 1.44 -1.56
N GLU A 68 16.19 1.63 -1.68
CA GLU A 68 16.90 2.75 -1.04
C GLU A 68 16.35 4.11 -1.48
N GLN A 69 16.05 4.27 -2.77
CA GLN A 69 15.46 5.49 -3.30
C GLN A 69 14.02 5.71 -2.78
N ILE A 70 13.21 4.65 -2.64
CA ILE A 70 11.88 4.74 -2.03
C ILE A 70 11.98 5.16 -0.56
N PHE A 71 12.91 4.60 0.23
CA PHE A 71 13.11 5.02 1.62
C PHE A 71 13.48 6.49 1.72
N ARG A 72 14.37 6.98 0.84
CA ARG A 72 14.69 8.40 0.77
C ARG A 72 13.44 9.24 0.47
N LEU A 73 12.65 8.88 -0.54
CA LEU A 73 11.43 9.61 -0.90
C LEU A 73 10.39 9.60 0.23
N LEU A 74 10.27 8.50 0.98
CA LEU A 74 9.43 8.44 2.18
C LEU A 74 9.92 9.41 3.25
N SER A 75 11.23 9.45 3.52
CA SER A 75 11.82 10.37 4.50
C SER A 75 11.64 11.85 4.13
N GLU A 76 11.54 12.15 2.83
CA GLU A 76 11.31 13.49 2.29
C GLU A 76 9.80 13.81 2.14
N ASN A 77 8.90 12.92 2.60
CA ASN A 77 7.45 13.04 2.44
C ASN A 77 7.00 13.20 0.97
N LYS A 78 7.67 12.51 0.04
CA LYS A 78 7.43 12.56 -1.41
C LYS A 78 6.66 11.37 -1.98
N VAL A 79 6.20 10.44 -1.13
CA VAL A 79 5.32 9.33 -1.50
C VAL A 79 3.90 9.65 -1.02
N VAL A 80 3.18 10.45 -1.80
CA VAL A 80 1.97 11.13 -1.30
C VAL A 80 0.71 10.58 -1.94
N THR A 81 0.66 10.54 -3.28
CA THR A 81 -0.56 10.15 -3.99
C THR A 81 -0.84 8.65 -3.84
N PRO A 82 -2.08 8.18 -4.07
CA PRO A 82 -2.37 6.75 -4.11
C PRO A 82 -1.46 5.99 -5.10
N LYS A 83 -1.16 6.57 -6.26
CA LYS A 83 -0.28 5.93 -7.25
C LYS A 83 1.16 5.86 -6.78
N ASP A 84 1.68 6.91 -6.13
CA ASP A 84 3.01 6.89 -5.53
C ASP A 84 3.14 5.74 -4.53
N LYS A 85 2.14 5.61 -3.64
CA LYS A 85 2.09 4.57 -2.62
C LYS A 85 2.01 3.17 -3.23
N LEU A 86 1.18 2.98 -4.26
CA LEU A 86 1.07 1.67 -4.94
C LEU A 86 2.36 1.26 -5.64
N ARG A 87 2.99 2.20 -6.35
CA ARG A 87 4.27 1.97 -7.04
C ARG A 87 5.40 1.72 -6.05
N ALA A 88 5.45 2.49 -4.96
CA ALA A 88 6.40 2.26 -3.87
C ALA A 88 6.19 0.90 -3.21
N ALA A 89 4.95 0.51 -2.93
CA ALA A 89 4.62 -0.82 -2.41
C ALA A 89 5.07 -1.93 -3.36
N TRP A 90 4.87 -1.75 -4.68
CA TRP A 90 5.31 -2.71 -5.70
C TRP A 90 6.83 -2.92 -5.70
N ILE A 91 7.60 -1.83 -5.59
CA ILE A 91 9.06 -1.89 -5.52
C ILE A 91 9.51 -2.57 -4.21
N LEU A 92 8.92 -2.18 -3.08
CA LEU A 92 9.30 -2.69 -1.76
C LEU A 92 9.00 -4.17 -1.58
N GLN A 93 7.91 -4.66 -2.18
CA GLN A 93 7.58 -6.08 -2.09
C GLN A 93 8.61 -6.97 -2.80
N HIS A 94 9.48 -6.45 -3.65
CA HIS A 94 10.58 -7.18 -4.27
C HIS A 94 11.83 -7.19 -3.39
N THR A 95 11.66 -7.61 -2.14
CA THR A 95 12.79 -7.85 -1.22
C THR A 95 13.21 -9.31 -1.32
N VAL A 96 14.52 -9.54 -1.46
CA VAL A 96 15.08 -10.89 -1.64
C VAL A 96 14.71 -11.84 -0.52
N ALA A 97 14.36 -13.06 -0.93
CA ALA A 97 14.28 -14.23 -0.09
C ALA A 97 15.66 -14.87 0.05
N ARG A 98 15.97 -15.42 1.21
CA ARG A 98 17.23 -16.14 1.48
C ARG A 98 16.94 -17.36 2.35
N ILE A 99 17.80 -18.36 2.30
CA ILE A 99 17.72 -19.50 3.21
C ILE A 99 18.64 -19.22 4.41
N CYS A 100 18.09 -19.28 5.62
CA CYS A 100 18.85 -19.21 6.87
C CYS A 100 18.48 -20.41 7.73
N ASP A 101 19.47 -21.18 8.19
CA ASP A 101 19.28 -22.39 9.00
C ASP A 101 18.29 -23.42 8.41
N GLY A 102 18.26 -23.52 7.07
CA GLY A 102 17.34 -24.43 6.36
C GLY A 102 15.92 -23.90 6.20
N GLU A 103 15.63 -22.69 6.67
CA GLU A 103 14.33 -22.03 6.54
C GLU A 103 14.36 -20.92 5.50
N LEU A 104 13.28 -20.82 4.71
CA LEU A 104 13.05 -19.71 3.80
C LEU A 104 12.72 -18.45 4.61
N THR A 105 13.60 -17.47 4.58
CA THR A 105 13.44 -16.16 5.23
C THR A 105 13.61 -15.04 4.20
N SER A 106 13.50 -13.78 4.63
CA SER A 106 13.80 -12.60 3.81
C SER A 106 14.94 -11.80 4.42
N LEU A 107 15.61 -11.01 3.58
CA LEU A 107 16.60 -10.05 4.07
C LEU A 107 15.96 -8.98 4.96
N SER A 108 14.73 -8.57 4.64
CA SER A 108 13.99 -7.56 5.41
C SER A 108 12.48 -7.77 5.25
N PRO A 109 11.87 -8.64 6.07
CA PRO A 109 10.42 -8.85 6.06
C PRO A 109 9.61 -7.57 6.31
N GLU A 110 10.21 -6.58 6.99
CA GLU A 110 9.61 -5.28 7.27
C GLU A 110 9.28 -4.50 5.99
N ASN A 111 9.99 -4.75 4.89
CA ASN A 111 9.67 -4.15 3.59
C ASN A 111 8.31 -4.61 3.06
N PHE A 112 7.93 -5.87 3.30
CA PHE A 112 6.60 -6.38 2.96
C PHE A 112 5.51 -5.74 3.82
N LEU A 113 5.80 -5.52 5.11
CA LEU A 113 4.88 -4.83 6.02
C LEU A 113 4.68 -3.37 5.60
N LEU A 114 5.76 -2.67 5.23
CA LEU A 114 5.69 -1.31 4.69
C LEU A 114 4.94 -1.28 3.36
N ALA A 115 5.20 -2.22 2.46
CA ALA A 115 4.46 -2.35 1.20
C ALA A 115 2.97 -2.58 1.44
N TYR A 116 2.60 -3.41 2.43
CA TYR A 116 1.22 -3.62 2.85
C TYR A 116 0.59 -2.33 3.40
N SER A 117 1.30 -1.59 4.23
CA SER A 117 0.83 -0.31 4.79
C SER A 117 0.56 0.72 3.67
N LEU A 118 1.50 0.86 2.74
CA LEU A 118 1.37 1.80 1.61
C LEU A 118 0.22 1.43 0.68
N SER A 119 0.11 0.16 0.27
CA SER A 119 -0.98 -0.27 -0.61
C SER A 119 -2.35 -0.20 0.07
N SER A 120 -2.43 -0.52 1.37
CA SER A 120 -3.67 -0.38 2.16
C SER A 120 -4.11 1.07 2.28
N SER A 121 -3.17 1.98 2.57
CA SER A 121 -3.44 3.42 2.62
C SER A 121 -3.89 3.95 1.25
N ALA A 122 -3.28 3.49 0.16
CA ALA A 122 -3.70 3.87 -1.18
C ALA A 122 -5.12 3.40 -1.49
N LEU A 123 -5.45 2.13 -1.18
CA LEU A 123 -6.78 1.58 -1.36
C LEU A 123 -7.83 2.39 -0.58
N ALA A 124 -7.60 2.63 0.71
CA ALA A 124 -8.52 3.38 1.56
C ALA A 124 -8.78 4.80 1.03
N THR A 125 -7.75 5.49 0.53
CA THR A 125 -7.91 6.81 -0.10
C THR A 125 -8.74 6.73 -1.38
N LEU A 126 -8.49 5.73 -2.23
CA LEU A 126 -9.23 5.57 -3.49
C LEU A 126 -10.69 5.19 -3.25
N GLU A 127 -10.96 4.34 -2.25
CA GLU A 127 -12.32 3.99 -1.82
C GLU A 127 -13.06 5.22 -1.31
N LYS A 128 -12.42 6.02 -0.44
CA LYS A 128 -12.97 7.29 0.04
C LYS A 128 -13.30 8.25 -1.11
N ASN A 129 -12.48 8.26 -2.16
CA ASN A 129 -12.66 9.10 -3.33
C ASN A 129 -13.58 8.47 -4.41
N ASN A 130 -14.14 7.29 -4.16
CA ASN A 130 -14.92 6.51 -5.12
C ASN A 130 -14.22 6.24 -6.47
N ASP A 131 -12.88 6.15 -6.48
CA ASP A 131 -12.10 5.85 -7.69
C ASP A 131 -12.08 4.35 -8.00
N THR A 132 -13.27 3.84 -8.34
CA THR A 132 -13.48 2.42 -8.66
C THR A 132 -12.75 1.99 -9.94
N ALA A 133 -12.47 2.94 -10.84
CA ALA A 133 -11.79 2.68 -12.10
C ALA A 133 -10.32 2.29 -11.85
N LEU A 134 -9.60 3.08 -11.05
CA LEU A 134 -8.20 2.77 -10.73
C LEU A 134 -8.08 1.50 -9.88
N ILE A 135 -8.96 1.35 -8.88
CA ILE A 135 -9.02 0.16 -8.00
C ILE A 135 -9.12 -1.12 -8.84
N ARG A 136 -10.06 -1.16 -9.80
CA ARG A 136 -10.26 -2.33 -10.67
C ARG A 136 -9.11 -2.51 -11.66
N LYS A 137 -8.68 -1.43 -12.32
CA LYS A 137 -7.65 -1.49 -13.36
C LYS A 137 -6.32 -2.06 -12.82
N GLN A 138 -5.96 -1.70 -11.60
CA GLN A 138 -4.69 -2.14 -10.98
C GLN A 138 -4.84 -3.31 -10.02
N TYR A 139 -6.04 -3.92 -9.90
CA TYR A 139 -6.29 -5.02 -8.96
C TYR A 139 -5.80 -4.72 -7.53
N ILE A 140 -5.98 -3.48 -7.07
CA ILE A 140 -5.36 -2.97 -5.83
C ILE A 140 -5.66 -3.85 -4.61
N PRO A 141 -6.91 -4.34 -4.39
CA PRO A 141 -7.17 -5.22 -3.25
C PRO A 141 -6.28 -6.47 -3.28
N ARG A 142 -6.04 -7.06 -4.45
CA ARG A 142 -5.17 -8.25 -4.55
C ARG A 142 -3.72 -7.92 -4.18
N ILE A 143 -3.23 -6.73 -4.55
CA ILE A 143 -1.89 -6.27 -4.16
C ILE A 143 -1.77 -6.11 -2.63
N VAL A 144 -2.82 -5.61 -1.98
CA VAL A 144 -2.87 -5.51 -0.51
C VAL A 144 -2.75 -6.89 0.14
N ALA A 145 -3.56 -7.86 -0.30
CA ALA A 145 -3.50 -9.22 0.21
C ALA A 145 -2.14 -9.88 -0.06
N LEU A 146 -1.57 -9.66 -1.24
CA LEU A 146 -0.27 -10.17 -1.65
C LEU A 146 0.85 -9.70 -0.72
N ASN A 147 0.93 -8.39 -0.46
CA ASN A 147 1.96 -7.84 0.42
C ASN A 147 1.83 -8.36 1.85
N TYR A 148 0.60 -8.54 2.34
CA TYR A 148 0.36 -9.05 3.69
C TYR A 148 0.71 -10.52 3.83
N ASP A 149 0.29 -11.35 2.87
CA ASP A 149 0.65 -12.77 2.86
C ASP A 149 2.16 -12.97 2.76
N ARG A 150 2.85 -12.13 1.98
CA ARG A 150 4.31 -12.17 1.87
C ARG A 150 4.97 -11.84 3.20
N TYR A 151 4.51 -10.79 3.89
CA TYR A 151 4.97 -10.48 5.25
C TYR A 151 4.77 -11.68 6.17
N LEU A 152 3.55 -12.22 6.25
CA LEU A 152 3.24 -13.35 7.12
C LEU A 152 4.08 -14.59 6.80
N LEU A 153 4.30 -14.88 5.52
CA LEU A 153 5.05 -16.04 5.08
C LEU A 153 6.50 -15.97 5.58
N PHE A 154 7.15 -14.82 5.41
CA PHE A 154 8.56 -14.64 5.76
C PHE A 154 8.81 -14.37 7.25
N THR A 155 7.78 -14.07 8.06
CA THR A 155 7.92 -13.89 9.51
C THR A 155 7.35 -15.05 10.33
N PHE A 156 6.24 -15.63 9.90
CA PHE A 156 5.51 -16.65 10.65
C PHE A 156 5.46 -18.02 9.96
N GLY A 157 5.76 -18.10 8.67
CA GLY A 157 5.75 -19.35 7.91
C GLY A 157 4.37 -19.76 7.38
N TYR A 158 3.39 -18.87 7.43
CA TYR A 158 2.06 -19.06 6.88
C TYR A 158 1.57 -17.79 6.17
N GLN A 159 0.47 -17.89 5.45
CA GLN A 159 -0.23 -16.76 4.84
C GLN A 159 -1.71 -16.74 5.22
N LYS A 160 -2.38 -15.62 5.00
CA LYS A 160 -3.80 -15.43 5.33
C LYS A 160 -4.69 -15.75 4.13
N PHE A 161 -4.46 -15.10 2.99
CA PHE A 161 -5.40 -15.12 1.87
C PHE A 161 -5.14 -16.27 0.89
N GLY A 162 -3.89 -16.61 0.63
CA GLY A 162 -3.52 -17.66 -0.34
C GLY A 162 -2.93 -17.12 -1.64
N THR A 163 -2.19 -16.02 -1.56
CA THR A 163 -1.57 -15.36 -2.72
C THR A 163 -0.13 -15.80 -3.01
N GLN A 164 0.54 -16.44 -2.06
CA GLN A 164 1.94 -16.84 -2.15
C GLN A 164 2.10 -18.33 -2.44
N PHE A 165 3.13 -18.64 -3.20
CA PHE A 165 3.55 -19.99 -3.55
C PHE A 165 5.00 -20.20 -3.13
N VAL A 166 5.37 -21.44 -2.87
CA VAL A 166 6.73 -21.88 -2.55
C VAL A 166 7.13 -22.99 -3.50
N PHE A 167 8.38 -22.97 -3.94
CA PHE A 167 8.97 -24.06 -4.72
C PHE A 167 9.50 -25.12 -3.74
N ASP A 168 9.15 -26.38 -3.96
CA ASP A 168 9.69 -27.51 -3.22
C ASP A 168 10.86 -28.13 -3.98
N ASP A 169 12.08 -27.87 -3.53
CA ASP A 169 13.30 -28.35 -4.18
C ASP A 169 13.42 -29.89 -4.22
N GLN A 170 12.72 -30.61 -3.32
CA GLN A 170 12.77 -32.08 -3.30
C GLN A 170 11.89 -32.70 -4.38
N THR A 171 10.74 -32.10 -4.64
CA THR A 171 9.74 -32.63 -5.58
C THR A 171 9.74 -31.89 -6.92
N GLY A 172 10.34 -30.70 -6.97
CA GLY A 172 10.27 -29.78 -8.10
C GLY A 172 8.90 -29.16 -8.31
N GLU A 173 7.97 -29.30 -7.35
CA GLU A 173 6.60 -28.79 -7.46
C GLU A 173 6.50 -27.36 -6.92
N THR A 174 5.69 -26.52 -7.60
CA THR A 174 5.24 -25.24 -7.02
C THR A 174 3.99 -25.50 -6.17
N LEU A 175 4.09 -25.24 -4.88
CA LEU A 175 3.04 -25.48 -3.89
C LEU A 175 2.45 -24.16 -3.41
N LEU A 176 1.16 -24.17 -3.10
CA LEU A 176 0.54 -23.08 -2.35
C LEU A 176 1.19 -22.99 -0.96
N ALA A 177 1.69 -21.82 -0.58
CA ALA A 177 2.32 -21.66 0.74
C ALA A 177 1.28 -21.92 1.86
N PRO A 178 1.70 -22.34 3.07
CA PRO A 178 0.77 -22.78 4.10
C PRO A 178 -0.24 -21.67 4.46
N ILE A 179 -1.54 -21.97 4.42
CA ILE A 179 -2.60 -21.01 4.77
C ILE A 179 -3.07 -21.27 6.20
N ASP A 180 -3.05 -20.25 7.06
CA ASP A 180 -3.78 -20.30 8.33
C ASP A 180 -5.27 -20.04 8.07
N THR A 181 -6.06 -21.11 8.07
CA THR A 181 -7.48 -21.09 7.74
C THR A 181 -8.34 -20.42 8.81
N THR A 182 -7.77 -20.08 9.97
CA THR A 182 -8.48 -19.39 11.06
C THR A 182 -8.49 -17.86 10.89
N LEU A 183 -7.61 -17.31 10.03
CA LEU A 183 -7.39 -15.86 9.93
C LEU A 183 -8.34 -15.13 8.96
N THR A 184 -9.01 -15.85 8.05
CA THR A 184 -9.86 -15.23 7.02
C THR A 184 -10.97 -16.18 6.55
N SER A 185 -12.11 -15.60 6.17
CA SER A 185 -13.18 -16.31 5.46
C SER A 185 -13.08 -16.12 3.95
N ASP A 186 -13.88 -16.88 3.18
CA ASP A 186 -13.96 -16.72 1.72
C ASP A 186 -14.66 -15.42 1.31
N GLU A 187 -15.58 -14.91 2.14
CA GLU A 187 -16.17 -13.57 1.96
C GLU A 187 -15.10 -12.48 2.06
N GLU A 188 -14.14 -12.65 2.97
CA GLU A 188 -13.01 -11.72 3.08
C GLU A 188 -12.04 -11.87 1.90
N ARG A 189 -11.70 -13.10 1.47
CA ARG A 189 -10.88 -13.33 0.26
C ARG A 189 -11.48 -12.64 -0.96
N LYS A 190 -12.80 -12.72 -1.12
CA LYS A 190 -13.54 -12.05 -2.20
C LYS A 190 -13.34 -10.52 -2.20
N LYS A 191 -13.27 -9.87 -1.04
CA LYS A 191 -13.00 -8.41 -0.95
C LYS A 191 -11.63 -8.05 -1.50
N TYR A 192 -10.67 -8.96 -1.36
CA TYR A 192 -9.30 -8.79 -1.86
C TYR A 192 -9.08 -9.37 -3.25
N ASN A 193 -10.15 -9.76 -3.97
CA ASN A 193 -10.05 -10.44 -5.27
C ASN A 193 -9.15 -11.68 -5.22
N VAL A 194 -9.21 -12.42 -4.11
CA VAL A 194 -8.55 -13.72 -3.93
C VAL A 194 -9.60 -14.82 -4.04
N GLU A 195 -9.25 -15.90 -4.71
CA GLU A 195 -10.09 -17.07 -4.91
C GLU A 195 -10.48 -17.72 -3.57
N PRO A 196 -11.69 -18.26 -3.41
CA PRO A 196 -12.09 -19.02 -2.22
C PRO A 196 -11.15 -20.20 -1.95
N LEU A 197 -10.96 -20.55 -0.68
CA LEU A 197 -10.04 -21.63 -0.29
C LEU A 197 -10.33 -22.98 -0.98
N PRO A 198 -11.59 -23.44 -1.12
CA PRO A 198 -11.88 -24.68 -1.83
C PRO A 198 -11.47 -24.65 -3.31
N VAL A 199 -11.48 -23.46 -3.94
CA VAL A 199 -11.05 -23.30 -5.33
C VAL A 199 -9.53 -23.39 -5.43
N LEU A 200 -8.80 -22.71 -4.53
CA LEU A 200 -7.35 -22.78 -4.45
C LEU A 200 -6.87 -24.22 -4.23
N LEU A 201 -7.47 -24.94 -3.27
CA LEU A 201 -7.08 -26.31 -2.93
C LEU A 201 -7.46 -27.34 -4.00
N LYS A 202 -8.41 -27.03 -4.89
CA LYS A 202 -8.71 -27.86 -6.06
C LYS A 202 -7.63 -27.70 -7.15
N GLN A 203 -7.02 -26.52 -7.25
CA GLN A 203 -6.04 -26.19 -8.28
C GLN A 203 -4.60 -26.48 -7.85
N TYR A 204 -4.29 -26.30 -6.57
CA TYR A 204 -2.92 -26.34 -6.06
C TYR A 204 -2.82 -27.21 -4.82
N LYS A 205 -1.74 -28.01 -4.75
CA LYS A 205 -1.34 -28.68 -3.51
C LYS A 205 -0.81 -27.63 -2.54
N MET A 206 -1.21 -27.70 -1.29
CA MET A 206 -0.74 -26.80 -0.23
C MET A 206 0.38 -27.45 0.57
N LYS A 207 1.46 -26.70 0.82
CA LYS A 207 2.50 -27.13 1.75
C LYS A 207 1.91 -27.21 3.17
N PRO A 208 2.13 -28.30 3.92
CA PRO A 208 1.69 -28.39 5.31
C PRO A 208 2.31 -27.26 6.16
N ILE A 209 1.56 -26.75 7.14
CA ILE A 209 2.13 -25.84 8.15
C ILE A 209 3.20 -26.62 8.93
N GLY A 210 4.44 -26.15 8.87
CA GLY A 210 5.53 -26.72 9.65
C GLY A 210 5.25 -26.57 11.15
N LYS A 211 5.54 -27.62 11.93
CA LYS A 211 5.61 -27.47 13.39
C LYS A 211 6.92 -26.76 13.71
N LYS A 212 6.84 -25.55 14.26
CA LYS A 212 7.98 -24.90 14.91
C LYS A 212 8.33 -25.66 16.19
#